data_AF-A0A533WQ99-F1
#
_entry.id   AF-A0A533WQ99-F1
#
_cell.length_a   1.000
_cell.length_b   1.000
_cell.length_c   1.000
_cell.angle_alpha   90.00
_cell.angle_beta   90.00
_cell.angle_gamma   90.00
#
_symmetry.space_group_name_H-M   'P 1'
#
loop_
_entity.id
_entity.type
_entity.pdbx_description
1 polymer ?
#
loop_
_entity_poly.entity_id
_entity_poly.type
_entity_poly.pdbx_seq_one_letter_code
_entity_poly.pdbx_strand_id
1 'polypeptide(L)'
;MTVEEKLVKRILSVGSAGVKKTDLRKELGDVEEVLEKVISKGEVFVDKRAGAYYCFHKTHYIQSLLNSDPRFKLTYDMIQSLQVSVSSSNKELARTVETLANNISNLARVVLEIKNDQQSSLHQQMIATDVPIPSAPRRAMSVHDFKEEFDVALANSGSSIGWVELAKLRNELCNRCNITADEFYRLVAELTSTHEDRYELSTGGGEGVMVRGLLHGFVRCI
;
A
#
# COMPACT_ATOMS: atom_id res chain seq x y z
N MET A 1 -42.63 29.65 -2.64
CA MET A 1 -41.30 29.55 -2.01
C MET A 1 -41.43 29.79 -0.52
N THR A 2 -41.04 28.81 0.29
CA THR A 2 -41.05 28.90 1.75
C THR A 2 -39.94 29.86 2.24
N VAL A 3 -40.02 30.31 3.50
CA VAL A 3 -38.96 31.13 4.12
C VAL A 3 -37.64 30.36 4.17
N GLU A 4 -37.70 29.06 4.43
CA GLU A 4 -36.56 28.13 4.41
C GLU A 4 -35.87 28.10 3.03
N GLU A 5 -36.63 27.92 1.95
CA GLU A 5 -36.09 27.92 0.58
C GLU A 5 -35.46 29.27 0.20
N LYS A 6 -36.08 30.38 0.59
CA LYS A 6 -35.54 31.72 0.35
C LYS A 6 -34.21 31.93 1.08
N LEU A 7 -34.15 31.51 2.35
CA LEU A 7 -32.94 31.58 3.18
C LEU A 7 -31.79 30.78 2.57
N VAL A 8 -32.02 29.50 2.25
CA VAL A 8 -30.99 28.62 1.67
C VAL A 8 -30.53 29.13 0.31
N LYS A 9 -31.47 29.55 -0.56
CA LYS A 9 -31.12 30.11 -1.87
C LYS A 9 -30.29 31.37 -1.75
N ARG A 10 -30.59 32.22 -0.75
CA ARG A 10 -29.83 33.45 -0.49
C ARG A 10 -28.42 33.17 0.02
N ILE A 11 -28.25 32.20 0.91
CA ILE A 11 -26.93 31.77 1.40
C ILE A 11 -26.11 31.15 0.25
N LEU A 12 -26.74 30.29 -0.56
CA LEU A 12 -26.12 29.66 -1.71
C LEU A 12 -25.61 30.69 -2.73
N SER A 13 -26.38 31.75 -2.99
CA SER A 13 -26.03 32.74 -4.02
C SER A 13 -24.79 33.59 -3.70
N VAL A 14 -24.33 33.61 -2.45
CA VAL A 14 -23.12 34.35 -2.03
C VAL A 14 -21.84 33.54 -2.21
N GLY A 15 -21.96 32.22 -2.38
CA GLY A 15 -20.82 31.35 -2.59
C GLY A 15 -19.86 31.30 -1.39
N SER A 16 -18.56 31.30 -1.67
CA SER A 16 -17.50 31.09 -0.66
C SER A 16 -17.21 32.31 0.23
N ALA A 17 -17.75 33.48 -0.11
CA ALA A 17 -17.65 34.68 0.75
C ALA A 17 -18.53 34.57 2.00
N GLY A 18 -19.64 33.82 1.92
CA GLY A 18 -20.62 33.69 2.99
C GLY A 18 -21.39 34.97 3.28
N VAL A 19 -22.48 34.84 4.02
CA VAL A 19 -23.37 35.96 4.38
C VAL A 19 -23.45 36.10 5.89
N LYS A 20 -23.39 37.32 6.42
CA LYS A 20 -23.51 37.53 7.87
C LYS A 20 -24.93 37.19 8.33
N LYS A 21 -25.03 36.54 9.49
CA LYS A 21 -26.31 36.24 10.14
C LYS A 21 -27.14 37.52 10.39
N THR A 22 -26.48 38.64 10.69
CA THR A 22 -27.15 39.94 10.84
C THR A 22 -27.74 40.48 9.55
N ASP A 23 -27.10 40.22 8.41
CA ASP A 23 -27.56 40.71 7.10
C ASP A 23 -28.74 39.88 6.62
N LEU A 24 -28.69 38.56 6.85
CA LEU A 24 -29.86 37.68 6.64
C LEU A 24 -31.07 38.13 7.45
N ARG A 25 -30.88 38.49 8.72
CA ARG A 25 -31.97 38.98 9.58
C ARG A 25 -32.57 40.30 9.09
N LYS A 26 -31.74 41.19 8.54
CA LYS A 26 -32.22 42.46 7.93
C LYS A 26 -33.00 42.23 6.65
N GLU A 27 -32.57 41.29 5.80
CA GLU A 27 -33.18 41.03 4.51
C GLU A 27 -34.46 40.19 4.59
N LEU A 28 -34.50 39.22 5.50
CA LEU A 28 -35.55 38.19 5.56
C LEU A 28 -36.39 38.22 6.85
N GLY A 29 -36.07 39.10 7.80
CA GLY A 29 -36.74 39.19 9.10
C GLY A 29 -36.22 38.16 10.10
N ASP A 30 -37.08 37.68 10.99
CA ASP A 30 -36.70 36.65 11.96
C ASP A 30 -36.56 35.28 11.26
N VAL A 31 -35.31 34.83 11.13
CA VAL A 31 -34.94 33.57 10.47
C VAL A 31 -34.21 32.62 11.41
N GLU A 32 -34.20 32.90 12.72
CA GLU A 32 -33.38 32.16 13.69
C GLU A 32 -33.77 30.68 13.76
N GLU A 33 -35.06 30.38 13.95
CA GLU A 33 -35.58 29.02 14.03
C GLU A 33 -35.37 28.24 12.73
N VAL A 34 -35.60 28.91 11.59
CA VAL A 34 -35.39 28.33 10.26
C VAL A 34 -33.91 28.05 10.00
N LEU A 35 -33.02 28.94 10.45
CA LEU A 35 -31.58 28.80 10.31
C LEU A 35 -31.07 27.61 11.14
N GLU A 36 -31.50 27.47 12.39
CA GLU A 36 -31.15 26.31 13.23
C GLU A 36 -31.64 24.98 12.62
N LYS A 37 -32.82 24.99 12.00
CA LYS A 37 -33.34 23.84 11.26
C LYS A 37 -32.48 23.45 10.06
N VAL A 38 -31.96 24.41 9.28
CA VAL A 38 -31.11 24.09 8.12
C VAL A 38 -29.67 23.74 8.52
N ILE A 39 -29.20 24.27 9.66
CA ILE A 39 -27.92 23.89 10.27
C ILE A 39 -27.98 22.44 10.75
N SER A 40 -29.04 22.07 11.49
CA SER A 40 -29.22 20.69 11.97
C SER A 40 -29.38 19.66 10.83
N LYS A 41 -29.87 20.08 9.67
CA LYS A 41 -29.88 19.26 8.44
C LYS A 41 -28.51 19.15 7.74
N GLY A 42 -27.52 19.95 8.14
CA GLY A 42 -26.21 20.00 7.49
C GLY A 42 -26.19 20.71 6.13
N GLU A 43 -27.23 21.50 5.81
CA GLU A 43 -27.28 22.28 4.56
C GLU A 43 -26.48 23.58 4.67
N VAL A 44 -26.42 24.15 5.88
CA VAL A 44 -25.73 25.41 6.17
C VAL A 44 -24.74 25.21 7.31
N PHE A 45 -23.55 25.77 7.14
CA PHE A 45 -22.52 25.85 8.16
C PHE A 45 -22.40 27.29 8.65
N VAL A 46 -22.11 27.47 9.93
CA VAL A 46 -21.88 28.78 10.53
C VAL A 46 -20.46 28.84 11.08
N ASP A 47 -19.74 29.91 10.73
CA ASP A 47 -18.38 30.16 11.16
C ASP A 47 -18.25 31.59 11.71
N LYS A 48 -17.43 31.77 12.75
CA LYS A 48 -17.24 33.06 13.42
C LYS A 48 -15.95 33.71 12.93
N ARG A 49 -16.09 34.84 12.23
CA ARG A 49 -14.96 35.61 11.67
C ARG A 49 -15.00 37.05 12.15
N ALA A 50 -13.89 37.53 12.72
CA ALA A 50 -13.73 38.91 13.19
C ALA A 50 -14.92 39.41 14.05
N GLY A 51 -15.46 38.55 14.92
CA GLY A 51 -16.58 38.87 15.80
C GLY A 51 -17.98 38.75 15.18
N ALA A 52 -18.11 38.42 13.89
CA ALA A 52 -19.39 38.20 13.22
C ALA A 52 -19.60 36.71 12.85
N TYR A 53 -20.85 36.27 12.82
CA TYR A 53 -21.24 34.93 12.38
C TYR A 53 -21.60 34.96 10.90
N TYR A 54 -20.89 34.16 10.11
CA TYR A 54 -21.10 33.99 8.68
C TYR A 54 -21.73 32.64 8.41
N CYS A 55 -22.74 32.62 7.56
CA CYS A 55 -23.45 31.42 7.11
C CYS A 55 -22.96 31.05 5.70
N PHE A 56 -22.70 29.77 5.50
CA PHE A 56 -22.21 29.18 4.25
C PHE A 56 -23.06 27.99 3.87
N HIS A 57 -23.39 27.86 2.59
CA HIS A 57 -24.00 26.63 2.09
C HIS A 57 -22.96 25.51 2.05
N LYS A 58 -23.37 24.26 2.29
CA LYS A 58 -22.48 23.08 2.32
C LYS A 58 -21.57 22.95 1.09
N THR A 59 -22.07 23.34 -0.08
CA THR A 59 -21.32 23.27 -1.35
C THR A 59 -20.16 24.26 -1.45
N HIS A 60 -20.17 25.32 -0.63
CA HIS A 60 -19.17 26.39 -0.69
C HIS A 60 -18.35 26.54 0.60
N TYR A 61 -18.75 25.87 1.68
CA TYR A 61 -18.07 25.99 2.96
C TYR A 61 -16.61 25.52 2.89
N ILE A 62 -16.34 24.37 2.26
CA ILE A 62 -14.98 23.88 2.05
C ILE A 62 -14.13 24.89 1.29
N GLN A 63 -14.65 25.46 0.19
CA GLN A 63 -13.93 26.50 -0.57
C GLN A 63 -13.65 27.73 0.29
N SER A 64 -14.58 28.11 1.17
CA SER A 64 -14.36 29.20 2.11
C SER A 64 -13.21 28.91 3.07
N LEU A 65 -13.14 27.68 3.62
CA LEU A 65 -12.05 27.25 4.49
C LEU A 65 -10.71 27.25 3.74
N LEU A 66 -10.67 26.72 2.51
CA LEU A 66 -9.46 26.74 1.67
C LEU A 66 -8.95 28.16 1.39
N ASN A 67 -9.85 29.14 1.33
CA ASN A 67 -9.50 30.54 1.05
C ASN A 67 -9.10 31.32 2.30
N SER A 68 -9.48 30.89 3.51
CA SER A 68 -9.37 31.69 4.73
C SER A 68 -8.56 31.05 5.85
N ASP A 69 -8.46 29.72 5.89
CA ASP A 69 -7.70 28.97 6.90
C ASP A 69 -6.48 28.28 6.26
N PRO A 70 -5.26 28.82 6.46
CA PRO A 70 -4.04 28.23 5.94
C PRO A 70 -3.76 26.82 6.47
N ARG A 71 -4.14 26.51 7.71
CA ARG A 71 -3.92 25.17 8.31
C ARG A 71 -4.87 24.15 7.69
N PHE A 72 -6.12 24.53 7.49
CA PHE A 72 -7.08 23.70 6.76
C PHE A 72 -6.60 23.44 5.34
N LYS A 73 -6.12 24.48 4.63
CA LYS A 73 -5.59 24.34 3.27
C LYS A 73 -4.43 23.35 3.20
N LEU A 74 -3.42 23.49 4.05
CA LEU A 74 -2.29 22.55 4.12
C LEU A 74 -2.77 21.12 4.39
N THR A 75 -3.70 20.95 5.34
CA THR A 75 -4.24 19.64 5.70
C THR A 75 -5.01 19.01 4.53
N TYR A 76 -5.82 19.80 3.83
CA TYR A 76 -6.58 19.38 2.67
C TYR A 76 -5.66 18.95 1.52
N ASP A 77 -4.63 19.74 1.22
CA ASP A 77 -3.65 19.44 0.17
C ASP A 77 -2.87 18.15 0.47
N MET A 78 -2.50 17.92 1.74
CA MET A 78 -1.87 16.67 2.18
C MET A 78 -2.79 15.46 1.99
N ILE A 79 -4.08 15.59 2.36
CA ILE A 79 -5.06 14.50 2.18
C ILE A 79 -5.25 14.21 0.69
N GLN A 80 -5.35 15.22 -0.17
CA GLN A 80 -5.44 15.02 -1.61
C GLN A 80 -4.20 14.32 -2.18
N SER A 81 -3.01 14.73 -1.75
CA SER A 81 -1.76 14.07 -2.16
C SER A 81 -1.74 12.60 -1.76
N LEU A 82 -2.17 12.29 -0.54
CA LEU A 82 -2.29 10.90 -0.07
C LEU A 82 -3.32 10.11 -0.90
N GLN A 83 -4.47 10.70 -1.22
CA GLN A 83 -5.49 10.07 -2.06
C GLN A 83 -4.94 9.72 -3.45
N VAL A 84 -4.20 10.64 -4.07
CA VAL A 84 -3.55 10.42 -5.37
C VAL A 84 -2.51 9.30 -5.28
N SER A 85 -1.66 9.33 -4.25
CA SER A 85 -0.63 8.31 -4.02
C SER A 85 -1.27 6.92 -3.89
N VAL A 86 -2.26 6.76 -3.01
CA VAL A 86 -2.96 5.49 -2.79
C VAL A 86 -3.64 5.01 -4.07
N SER A 87 -4.31 5.91 -4.79
CA SER A 87 -4.97 5.58 -6.06
C SER A 87 -3.98 5.11 -7.12
N SER A 88 -2.78 5.71 -7.16
CA SER A 88 -1.72 5.29 -8.07
C SER A 88 -1.18 3.91 -7.70
N SER A 89 -0.86 3.70 -6.42
CA SER A 89 -0.39 2.39 -5.92
C SER A 89 -1.41 1.28 -6.17
N ASN A 90 -2.70 1.55 -5.97
CA ASN A 90 -3.75 0.57 -6.27
C ASN A 90 -3.83 0.21 -7.76
N LYS A 91 -3.64 1.20 -8.65
CA LYS A 91 -3.60 0.94 -10.10
C LYS A 91 -2.39 0.10 -10.49
N GLU A 92 -1.24 0.36 -9.88
CA GLU A 92 -0.02 -0.41 -10.12
C GLU A 92 -0.18 -1.85 -9.62
N LEU A 93 -0.70 -2.03 -8.40
CA LEU A 93 -1.01 -3.34 -7.85
C LEU A 93 -1.97 -4.14 -8.75
N ALA A 94 -3.03 -3.50 -9.25
CA ALA A 94 -3.97 -4.14 -10.17
C ALA A 94 -3.27 -4.66 -11.44
N ARG A 95 -2.34 -3.88 -12.02
CA ARG A 95 -1.55 -4.30 -13.20
C ARG A 95 -0.61 -5.46 -12.88
N THR A 96 0.04 -5.44 -11.71
CA THR A 96 0.93 -6.52 -11.27
C THR A 96 0.14 -7.82 -11.07
N VAL A 97 -1.05 -7.73 -10.47
CA VAL A 97 -1.96 -8.88 -10.30
C VAL A 97 -2.42 -9.42 -11.65
N GLU A 98 -2.79 -8.55 -12.59
CA GLU A 98 -3.18 -8.96 -13.95
C GLU A 98 -2.03 -9.65 -14.69
N THR A 99 -0.81 -9.10 -14.58
CA THR A 99 0.40 -9.69 -15.16
C THR A 99 0.68 -11.07 -14.58
N LEU A 100 0.53 -11.22 -13.26
CA LEU A 100 0.71 -12.51 -12.58
C LEU A 100 -0.34 -13.53 -13.04
N ALA A 101 -1.61 -13.13 -13.14
CA ALA A 101 -2.69 -14.00 -13.62
C ALA A 101 -2.43 -14.50 -15.06
N ASN A 102 -1.92 -13.62 -15.93
CA ASN A 102 -1.54 -13.98 -17.30
C ASN A 102 -0.36 -14.95 -17.31
N ASN A 103 0.67 -14.70 -16.50
CA ASN A 103 1.83 -15.59 -16.38
C ASN A 103 1.44 -16.98 -15.85
N ILE A 104 0.55 -17.06 -14.85
CA ILE A 104 0.02 -18.34 -14.34
C ILE A 104 -0.74 -19.08 -15.43
N SER A 105 -1.60 -18.38 -16.20
CA SER A 105 -2.35 -18.98 -17.30
C SER A 105 -1.42 -19.53 -18.40
N ASN A 106 -0.38 -18.77 -18.74
CA ASN A 106 0.64 -19.20 -19.70
C ASN A 106 1.40 -20.44 -19.20
N LEU A 107 1.82 -20.44 -17.93
CA LEU A 107 2.51 -21.58 -17.33
C LEU A 107 1.63 -22.83 -17.29
N ALA A 108 0.36 -22.68 -16.90
CA ALA A 108 -0.60 -23.79 -16.89
C ALA A 108 -0.73 -24.42 -18.29
N ARG A 109 -0.73 -23.61 -19.36
CA ARG A 109 -0.74 -24.10 -20.73
C ARG A 109 0.52 -24.91 -21.07
N VAL A 110 1.70 -24.38 -20.75
CA VAL A 110 2.99 -25.05 -20.98
C VAL A 110 3.06 -26.40 -20.24
N VAL A 111 2.60 -26.46 -18.99
CA VAL A 111 2.59 -27.71 -18.20
C VAL A 111 1.65 -28.75 -18.82
N LEU A 112 0.49 -28.32 -19.35
CA LEU A 112 -0.43 -29.21 -20.04
C LEU A 112 0.16 -29.72 -21.37
N GLU A 113 0.83 -28.87 -22.13
CA GLU A 113 1.54 -29.23 -23.38
C GLU A 113 2.64 -30.28 -23.09
N ILE A 114 3.50 -30.06 -22.09
CA ILE A 114 4.55 -31.00 -21.69
C ILE A 114 3.96 -32.35 -21.26
N LYS A 115 2.85 -32.35 -20.51
CA LYS A 115 2.19 -33.58 -20.07
C LYS A 115 1.62 -34.38 -21.23
N ASN A 116 1.14 -33.70 -22.27
CA ASN A 116 0.62 -34.34 -23.48
C ASN A 116 1.74 -34.92 -24.36
N ASP A 117 2.88 -34.21 -24.47
CA ASP A 117 4.06 -34.69 -25.20
C ASP A 117 4.75 -35.89 -24.51
N GLN A 118 4.71 -35.96 -23.18
CA GLN A 118 5.18 -37.15 -22.45
C GLN A 118 4.27 -38.37 -22.69
N GLN A 119 2.96 -38.18 -22.87
CA GLN A 119 2.04 -39.27 -23.20
C GLN A 119 2.19 -39.78 -24.64
N SER A 120 2.56 -38.93 -25.59
CA SER A 120 2.87 -39.35 -26.97
C SER A 120 4.25 -40.03 -27.09
N SER A 121 5.23 -39.69 -26.24
CA SER A 121 6.55 -40.35 -26.24
C SER A 121 6.59 -41.74 -25.57
N LEU A 122 5.60 -42.07 -24.72
CA LEU A 122 5.50 -43.39 -24.08
C LEU A 122 5.12 -44.52 -25.06
N HIS A 123 4.76 -44.23 -26.31
CA HIS A 123 4.52 -45.25 -27.33
C HIS A 123 5.77 -45.60 -28.16
N GLN A 124 6.94 -45.00 -27.89
CA GLN A 124 8.14 -45.27 -28.69
C GLN A 124 9.44 -45.18 -27.90
N GLN A 125 9.64 -46.05 -26.91
CA GLN A 125 10.97 -46.38 -26.42
C GLN A 125 11.12 -47.89 -26.18
N MET A 126 11.53 -48.59 -27.25
CA MET A 126 12.53 -49.65 -27.13
C MET A 126 13.84 -49.11 -27.71
N ILE A 127 14.94 -49.51 -27.08
CA ILE A 127 16.36 -49.30 -27.44
C ILE A 127 17.05 -48.22 -26.58
N ALA A 128 17.68 -48.74 -25.53
CA ALA A 128 18.65 -48.11 -24.65
C ALA A 128 19.88 -47.59 -25.41
N THR A 129 20.55 -46.56 -24.90
CA THR A 129 21.94 -46.65 -24.38
C THR A 129 22.25 -45.42 -23.51
N ASP A 130 22.82 -45.67 -22.33
CA ASP A 130 23.32 -44.75 -21.32
C ASP A 130 24.37 -43.74 -21.81
N VAL A 131 24.25 -42.48 -21.38
CA VAL A 131 25.39 -41.62 -21.01
C VAL A 131 24.97 -40.71 -19.83
N PRO A 132 25.55 -40.83 -18.63
CA PRO A 132 25.32 -39.88 -17.54
C PRO A 132 26.25 -38.66 -17.69
N ILE A 133 25.67 -37.46 -17.76
CA ILE A 133 26.39 -36.20 -17.53
C ILE A 133 26.48 -35.99 -16.02
N PRO A 134 27.67 -35.81 -15.40
CA PRO A 134 27.76 -35.58 -13.97
C PRO A 134 27.43 -34.11 -13.66
N SER A 135 26.23 -33.86 -13.13
CA SER A 135 25.97 -32.63 -12.36
C SER A 135 26.67 -32.76 -11.01
N ALA A 136 27.52 -31.79 -10.68
CA ALA A 136 28.23 -31.75 -9.40
C ALA A 136 27.23 -31.89 -8.23
N PRO A 137 27.56 -32.65 -7.17
CA PRO A 137 26.66 -32.82 -6.04
C PRO A 137 26.45 -31.46 -5.36
N ARG A 138 25.22 -30.94 -5.45
CA ARG A 138 24.78 -29.78 -4.67
C ARG A 138 24.81 -30.19 -3.20
N ARG A 139 25.82 -29.73 -2.45
CA ARG A 139 25.82 -29.85 -0.99
C ARG A 139 24.68 -28.98 -0.46
N ALA A 140 23.77 -29.58 0.29
CA ALA A 140 22.76 -28.83 1.03
C ALA A 140 23.47 -27.92 2.04
N MET A 141 23.12 -26.63 2.05
CA MET A 141 23.71 -25.66 2.98
C MET A 141 23.12 -25.87 4.37
N SER A 142 23.98 -25.97 5.40
CA SER A 142 23.52 -26.06 6.79
C SER A 142 23.16 -24.67 7.32
N VAL A 143 22.31 -24.61 8.35
CA VAL A 143 21.95 -23.33 9.01
C VAL A 143 23.16 -22.66 9.66
N HIS A 144 24.11 -23.47 10.17
CA HIS A 144 25.34 -22.95 10.77
C HIS A 144 26.19 -22.23 9.73
N ASP A 145 26.43 -22.86 8.57
CA ASP A 145 27.21 -22.26 7.48
C ASP A 145 26.47 -21.06 6.88
N PHE A 146 25.15 -21.14 6.77
CA PHE A 146 24.31 -20.03 6.33
C PHE A 146 24.41 -18.82 7.27
N LYS A 147 24.47 -19.05 8.59
CA LYS A 147 24.56 -17.99 9.60
C LYS A 147 25.78 -17.10 9.40
N GLU A 148 26.94 -17.70 9.20
CA GLU A 148 28.20 -16.94 9.01
C GLU A 148 28.09 -16.04 7.78
N GLU A 149 27.58 -16.58 6.68
CA GLU A 149 27.39 -15.83 5.44
C GLU A 149 26.30 -14.76 5.55
N PHE A 150 25.24 -15.05 6.30
CA PHE A 150 24.14 -14.13 6.57
C PHE A 150 24.59 -12.94 7.43
N ASP A 151 25.36 -13.19 8.49
CA ASP A 151 25.90 -12.14 9.36
C ASP A 151 26.84 -11.20 8.60
N VAL A 152 27.71 -11.76 7.74
CA VAL A 152 28.60 -10.96 6.89
C VAL A 152 27.80 -10.11 5.90
N ALA A 153 26.81 -10.69 5.23
CA ALA A 153 25.96 -9.95 4.28
C ALA A 153 25.15 -8.85 4.98
N LEU A 154 24.67 -9.12 6.20
CA LEU A 154 23.93 -8.16 7.01
C LEU A 154 24.81 -6.98 7.46
N ALA A 155 26.03 -7.26 7.95
CA ALA A 155 26.98 -6.23 8.36
C ALA A 155 27.40 -5.33 7.17
N ASN A 156 27.62 -5.93 6.00
CA ASN A 156 27.99 -5.19 4.79
C ASN A 156 26.83 -4.38 4.20
N SER A 157 25.60 -4.83 4.40
CA SER A 157 24.40 -4.16 3.90
C SER A 157 23.78 -3.18 4.90
N GLY A 158 24.29 -3.13 6.13
CA GLY A 158 23.76 -2.29 7.21
C GLY A 158 23.88 -0.79 6.91
N SER A 159 22.80 -0.06 7.17
CA SER A 159 22.80 1.41 7.21
C SER A 159 22.85 1.90 8.66
N SER A 160 22.94 3.21 8.88
CA SER A 160 22.97 3.82 10.23
C SER A 160 21.76 3.50 11.12
N ILE A 161 20.68 2.94 10.56
CA ILE A 161 19.46 2.53 11.28
C ILE A 161 19.34 1.00 11.46
N GLY A 162 20.30 0.23 10.94
CA GLY A 162 20.45 -1.22 11.20
C GLY A 162 19.50 -2.15 10.43
N TRP A 163 18.46 -1.63 9.77
CA TRP A 163 17.52 -2.45 8.98
C TRP A 163 18.03 -2.70 7.56
N VAL A 164 17.93 -3.96 7.13
CA VAL A 164 18.34 -4.42 5.80
C VAL A 164 17.20 -5.18 5.13
N GLU A 165 16.93 -4.90 3.85
CA GLU A 165 15.93 -5.61 3.07
C GLU A 165 16.32 -7.07 2.83
N LEU A 166 15.43 -8.00 3.18
CA LEU A 166 15.64 -9.43 2.93
C LEU A 166 15.78 -9.76 1.44
N ALA A 167 15.12 -9.02 0.55
CA ALA A 167 15.25 -9.21 -0.90
C ALA A 167 16.67 -8.94 -1.39
N LYS A 168 17.34 -7.92 -0.81
CA LYS A 168 18.73 -7.60 -1.11
C LYS A 168 19.65 -8.74 -0.66
N LEU A 169 19.47 -9.23 0.57
CA LEU A 169 20.25 -10.35 1.12
C LEU A 169 20.00 -11.64 0.35
N ARG A 170 18.76 -11.94 -0.02
CA ARG A 170 18.39 -13.09 -0.85
C ARG A 170 19.15 -13.08 -2.17
N ASN A 171 19.09 -11.96 -2.90
CA ASN A 171 19.75 -11.87 -4.20
C ASN A 171 21.26 -12.04 -4.07
N GLU A 172 21.86 -11.50 -3.01
CA GLU A 172 23.29 -11.66 -2.74
C GLU A 172 23.66 -13.12 -2.38
N LEU A 173 22.95 -13.71 -1.42
CA LEU A 173 23.27 -15.02 -0.86
C LEU A 173 22.85 -16.17 -1.77
N CYS A 174 21.73 -16.08 -2.50
CA CYS A 174 21.39 -17.07 -3.54
C CYS A 174 22.49 -17.17 -4.60
N ASN A 175 23.08 -16.04 -4.99
CA ASN A 175 24.17 -16.00 -5.97
C ASN A 175 25.50 -16.52 -5.39
N ARG A 176 25.85 -16.11 -4.17
CA ARG A 176 27.13 -16.49 -3.53
C ARG A 176 27.15 -17.94 -3.05
N CYS A 177 26.06 -18.38 -2.45
CA CYS A 177 25.94 -19.69 -1.81
C CYS A 177 25.34 -20.76 -2.73
N ASN A 178 24.91 -20.38 -3.95
CA ASN A 178 24.26 -21.26 -4.93
C ASN A 178 23.02 -21.97 -4.34
N ILE A 179 22.27 -21.27 -3.49
CA ILE A 179 21.02 -21.73 -2.87
C ILE A 179 19.80 -21.14 -3.59
N THR A 180 18.68 -21.85 -3.58
CA THR A 180 17.44 -21.34 -4.17
C THR A 180 16.80 -20.29 -3.28
N ALA A 181 15.86 -19.50 -3.83
CA ALA A 181 15.09 -18.54 -3.04
C ALA A 181 14.29 -19.24 -1.91
N ASP A 182 13.71 -20.40 -2.21
CA ASP A 182 12.96 -21.19 -1.22
C ASP A 182 13.88 -21.72 -0.11
N GLU A 183 15.08 -22.17 -0.47
CA GLU A 183 16.09 -22.62 0.50
C GLU A 183 16.56 -21.47 1.37
N PHE A 184 16.77 -20.27 0.80
CA PHE A 184 17.09 -19.06 1.55
C PHE A 184 16.02 -18.75 2.60
N TYR A 185 14.73 -18.67 2.22
CA TYR A 185 13.67 -18.32 3.18
C TYR A 185 13.48 -19.38 4.26
N ARG A 186 13.66 -20.66 3.92
CA ARG A 186 13.67 -21.75 4.90
C ARG A 186 14.80 -21.58 5.92
N LEU A 187 16.03 -21.32 5.43
CA LEU A 187 17.21 -21.11 6.28
C LEU A 187 17.09 -19.85 7.14
N VAL A 188 16.54 -18.75 6.62
CA VAL A 188 16.28 -17.54 7.42
C VAL A 188 15.26 -17.81 8.52
N ALA A 189 14.15 -18.48 8.20
CA ALA A 189 13.14 -18.81 9.21
C ALA A 189 13.70 -19.71 10.32
N GLU A 190 14.50 -20.72 9.95
CA GLU A 190 15.21 -21.59 10.89
C GLU A 190 16.25 -20.82 11.71
N LEU A 191 17.00 -19.92 11.09
CA LEU A 191 18.01 -19.10 11.76
C LEU A 191 17.40 -18.15 12.81
N THR A 192 16.34 -17.43 12.45
CA THR A 192 15.71 -16.42 13.33
C THR A 192 14.88 -17.04 14.43
N SER A 193 14.32 -18.23 14.22
CA SER A 193 13.67 -19.01 15.30
C SER A 193 14.68 -19.63 16.26
N THR A 194 15.87 -19.99 15.78
CA THR A 194 16.94 -20.54 16.63
C THR A 194 17.65 -19.45 17.43
N HIS A 195 17.69 -18.20 16.92
CA HIS A 195 18.41 -17.08 17.52
C HIS A 195 17.51 -15.82 17.64
N GLU A 196 16.37 -15.98 18.33
CA GLU A 196 15.38 -14.91 18.50
C GLU A 196 15.94 -13.65 19.21
N ASP A 197 17.02 -13.81 19.98
CA ASP A 197 17.71 -12.75 20.71
C ASP A 197 18.70 -11.94 19.84
N ARG A 198 19.00 -12.42 18.63
CA ARG A 198 20.02 -11.84 17.73
C ARG A 198 19.44 -11.16 16.51
N TYR A 199 18.26 -11.59 16.05
CA TYR A 199 17.67 -11.12 14.81
C TYR A 199 16.24 -10.65 15.02
N GLU A 200 15.94 -9.45 14.52
CA GLU A 200 14.58 -8.93 14.47
C GLU A 200 14.09 -8.84 13.03
N LEU A 201 12.84 -9.24 12.82
CA LEU A 201 12.19 -9.30 11.52
C LEU A 201 11.00 -8.35 11.47
N SER A 202 10.90 -7.59 10.39
CA SER A 202 9.81 -6.67 10.14
C SER A 202 9.16 -6.98 8.79
N THR A 203 7.84 -6.90 8.71
CA THR A 203 7.05 -7.19 7.51
C THR A 203 6.89 -5.98 6.56
N GLY A 204 7.54 -4.85 6.88
CA GLY A 204 7.55 -3.67 5.99
C GLY A 204 8.40 -3.87 4.73
N GLY A 205 8.14 -3.11 3.67
CA GLY A 205 8.96 -3.07 2.43
C GLY A 205 8.14 -3.15 1.14
N GLY A 206 8.79 -2.92 -0.02
CA GLY A 206 8.14 -2.97 -1.34
C GLY A 206 7.59 -4.35 -1.75
N GLU A 207 8.01 -5.41 -1.05
CA GLU A 207 7.50 -6.78 -1.14
C GLU A 207 6.73 -7.21 0.13
N GLY A 208 6.26 -6.26 0.93
CA GLY A 208 5.65 -6.49 2.26
C GLY A 208 4.22 -7.03 2.22
N VAL A 209 4.06 -8.29 1.79
CA VAL A 209 2.90 -9.13 2.13
C VAL A 209 3.44 -10.52 2.41
N MET A 210 3.04 -11.13 3.54
CA MET A 210 3.17 -12.59 3.75
C MET A 210 2.45 -13.30 2.60
N VAL A 211 3.15 -13.65 1.53
CA VAL A 211 2.63 -14.54 0.50
C VAL A 211 3.05 -15.94 0.92
N ARG A 212 2.08 -16.73 1.38
CA ARG A 212 2.22 -18.18 1.67
C ARG A 212 3.18 -18.56 2.80
N GLY A 213 3.29 -17.75 3.85
CA GLY A 213 4.09 -18.09 5.03
C GLY A 213 5.62 -17.97 4.81
N LEU A 214 6.03 -17.32 3.73
CA LEU A 214 7.43 -16.97 3.50
C LEU A 214 7.75 -15.62 4.13
N LEU A 215 8.85 -15.56 4.86
CA LEU A 215 9.27 -14.41 5.64
C LEU A 215 9.80 -13.30 4.72
N HIS A 216 9.09 -12.18 4.58
CA HIS A 216 9.45 -11.09 3.66
C HIS A 216 9.40 -9.75 4.41
N GLY A 217 10.40 -8.89 4.14
CA GLY A 217 10.51 -7.55 4.70
C GLY A 217 11.95 -7.17 5.08
N PHE A 218 12.16 -6.61 6.27
CA PHE A 218 13.49 -6.20 6.76
C PHE A 218 13.99 -7.10 7.89
N VAL A 219 15.31 -7.23 7.99
CA VAL A 219 16.01 -7.89 9.10
C VAL A 219 17.04 -6.92 9.69
N ARG A 220 17.22 -6.97 11.01
CA ARG A 220 18.34 -6.30 11.70
C ARG A 220 18.95 -7.21 12.75
N CYS A 221 20.20 -6.95 13.10
CA CYS A 221 20.82 -7.52 14.29
C CYS A 221 20.47 -6.66 15.51
N ILE A 222 20.15 -7.30 16.64
CA ILE A 222 19.81 -6.64 17.91
C ILE A 222 21.09 -6.33 18.71
#